data_AF-A0A1L6KJD5-F1
#
_entry.id   AF-A0A1L6KJD5-F1
#
_cell.length_a   1.000
_cell.length_b   1.000
_cell.length_c   1.000
_cell.angle_alpha   90.00
_cell.angle_beta   90.00
_cell.angle_gamma   90.00
#
_symmetry.space_group_name_H-M   'P 1'
#
loop_
_entity.id
_entity.type
_entity.pdbx_description
1 polymer ?
#
loop_
_entity_poly.entity_id
_entity_poly.type
_entity_poly.pdbx_seq_one_letter_code
_entity_poly.pdbx_strand_id
1 'polypeptide(L)' 'MQISSRDFNQDIGKAKKACYNGPVVITERGKAAHLSSYQRLVSTQQSMAQLLSSDDDVDNVEFEKMITPSKEVDLS' A
#
# COMPACT_ATOMS: atom_id res chain seq x y z
N MET A 1 -1.66 -14.73 -0.59
CA MET A 1 -1.87 -16.08 -1.19
C MET A 1 -0.74 -16.38 -2.18
N GLN A 2 -0.27 -17.62 -2.31
CA GLN A 2 0.72 -17.99 -3.34
C GLN A 2 0.08 -18.97 -4.34
N ILE A 3 0.34 -18.79 -5.63
CA ILE A 3 -0.13 -19.67 -6.71
C ILE A 3 1.03 -19.97 -7.66
N SER A 4 0.98 -21.09 -8.38
CA SER A 4 1.99 -21.36 -9.40
C SER A 4 1.70 -20.55 -10.68
N SER A 5 2.71 -20.35 -11.53
CA SER A 5 2.53 -19.79 -12.87
C SER A 5 1.55 -20.61 -13.71
N ARG A 6 1.47 -21.93 -13.47
CA ARG A 6 0.50 -22.82 -14.13
C ARG A 6 -0.93 -22.50 -13.69
N ASP A 7 -1.17 -22.40 -12.38
CA ASP A 7 -2.49 -22.09 -11.84
C ASP A 7 -2.96 -20.69 -12.28
N PHE A 8 -2.04 -19.73 -12.29
CA PHE A 8 -2.31 -18.38 -12.80
C PHE A 8 -2.73 -18.39 -14.27
N ASN A 9 -1.96 -19.06 -15.13
CA ASN A 9 -2.27 -19.14 -16.56
C ASN A 9 -3.55 -19.91 -16.85
N GLN A 10 -3.92 -20.87 -15.99
CA GLN A 10 -5.14 -21.63 -16.13
C GLN A 10 -6.38 -20.84 -15.70
N ASP A 11 -6.27 -19.97 -14.69
CA ASP A 11 -7.38 -19.17 -14.18
C ASP A 11 -6.95 -17.78 -13.68
N ILE A 12 -6.71 -16.89 -14.64
CA ILE A 12 -6.35 -15.49 -14.40
C ILE A 12 -7.49 -14.76 -13.64
N GLY A 13 -8.75 -15.13 -13.90
CA GLY A 13 -9.92 -14.50 -13.29
C GLY A 13 -9.96 -14.73 -11.78
N LYS A 14 -9.70 -15.96 -11.34
CA LYS A 14 -9.59 -16.30 -9.92
C LYS A 14 -8.43 -15.59 -9.24
N ALA A 15 -7.27 -15.50 -9.91
CA ALA A 15 -6.13 -14.74 -9.38
C ALA A 15 -6.47 -13.25 -9.18
N LYS A 16 -7.12 -12.61 -10.18
CA LYS A 16 -7.58 -11.21 -10.06
C LYS A 16 -8.55 -11.01 -8.91
N LYS A 17 -9.53 -11.90 -8.76
CA LYS A 17 -10.49 -11.82 -7.65
C LYS A 17 -9.80 -12.00 -6.29
N ALA A 18 -8.84 -12.91 -6.20
CA ALA A 18 -8.08 -13.14 -4.97
C ALA A 18 -7.29 -11.89 -4.55
N CYS A 19 -6.84 -11.05 -5.49
CA CYS A 19 -6.15 -9.79 -5.19
C CYS A 19 -7.01 -8.78 -4.39
N TYR A 20 -8.34 -8.85 -4.46
CA TYR A 20 -9.21 -7.99 -3.64
C TYR A 20 -9.08 -8.28 -2.15
N ASN A 21 -8.67 -9.50 -1.77
CA ASN A 21 -8.47 -9.91 -0.39
C ASN A 21 -7.01 -9.72 0.08
N GLY A 22 -6.15 -9.18 -0.78
CA GLY A 22 -4.75 -8.93 -0.49
C GLY A 22 -3.79 -9.50 -1.54
N PRO A 23 -2.48 -9.33 -1.35
CA PRO A 23 -1.48 -9.67 -2.36
C PRO A 23 -1.47 -11.16 -2.75
N VAL A 24 -1.43 -11.41 -4.06
CA VAL A 24 -1.24 -12.74 -4.65
C VAL A 24 0.14 -12.83 -5.26
N VAL A 25 0.91 -13.84 -4.85
CA VAL A 25 2.27 -14.10 -5.33
C VAL A 25 2.23 -15.23 -6.34
N ILE A 26 2.72 -14.97 -7.55
CA ILE A 26 2.89 -16.01 -8.57
C ILE A 26 4.30 -16.60 -8.44
N THR A 27 4.38 -17.93 -8.42
CA THR A 27 5.61 -18.69 -8.20
C THR A 27 5.91 -19.61 -9.37
N GLU A 28 7.20 -19.81 -9.65
CA GLU A 28 7.71 -20.78 -10.60
C GLU A 28 8.67 -21.72 -9.89
N ARG A 29 8.37 -23.03 -9.92
CA ARG A 29 9.14 -24.08 -9.22
C ARG A 29 9.39 -23.74 -7.72
N GLY A 30 8.42 -23.11 -7.06
CA GLY A 30 8.51 -22.72 -5.65
C GLY A 30 9.29 -21.43 -5.37
N LYS A 31 9.79 -20.72 -6.39
CA LYS A 31 10.40 -19.39 -6.26
C LYS A 31 9.44 -18.31 -6.77
N ALA A 32 9.37 -17.16 -6.11
CA ALA A 32 8.54 -16.05 -6.58
C ALA A 32 9.01 -15.61 -7.98
N ALA A 33 8.15 -15.72 -8.99
CA ALA A 33 8.55 -15.58 -10.40
C ALA A 33 8.67 -14.13 -10.87
N HIS A 34 8.08 -13.16 -10.17
CA HIS A 34 8.09 -11.76 -10.62
C HIS A 34 7.71 -10.73 -9.55
N LEU A 35 8.30 -10.82 -8.35
CA LEU A 35 8.05 -9.83 -7.28
C LEU A 35 9.23 -8.91 -6.98
N SER A 36 10.38 -9.12 -7.62
CA SER A 36 11.59 -8.34 -7.34
C SER A 36 11.36 -6.84 -7.51
N SER A 37 10.62 -6.42 -8.55
CA SER A 37 10.31 -5.01 -8.81
C SER A 37 9.36 -4.41 -7.76
N TYR A 38 8.34 -5.14 -7.32
CA TYR A 38 7.41 -4.69 -6.28
C TYR A 38 8.08 -4.66 -4.90
N GLN A 39 8.85 -5.70 -4.56
CA GLN A 39 9.65 -5.73 -3.33
C GLN A 39 10.62 -4.56 -3.27
N ARG A 40 11.25 -4.18 -4.39
CA ARG A 40 12.13 -3.02 -4.46
C ARG A 40 11.36 -1.70 -4.26
N LEU A 41 10.15 -1.58 -4.82
CA LEU A 41 9.31 -0.39 -4.59
C LEU A 41 8.90 -0.25 -3.12
N VAL A 42 8.57 -1.37 -2.46
CA VAL A 42 8.15 -1.37 -1.05
C VAL A 42 9.34 -1.25 -0.08
N SER A 43 10.50 -1.84 -0.40
CA SER A 43 11.68 -1.85 0.48
C SER A 43 12.40 -0.50 0.58
N THR A 44 12.11 0.44 -0.33
CA THR A 44 12.80 1.73 -0.38
C THR A 44 12.01 2.83 0.36
N GLN A 45 10.79 2.54 0.83
CA GLN A 45 10.01 3.50 1.59
C GLN A 45 10.17 3.25 3.10
N GLN A 46 10.40 4.33 3.85
CA GLN A 46 10.30 4.29 5.30
C GLN A 46 8.87 3.87 5.68
N SER A 47 8.78 3.05 6.73
CA SER A 47 7.49 2.67 7.32
C SER A 47 6.69 3.93 7.65
N MET A 48 5.38 3.96 7.32
CA MET A 48 4.51 5.06 7.75
C MET A 48 4.54 5.24 9.27
N ALA A 49 4.65 4.16 10.04
CA ALA A 49 4.77 4.23 11.48
C ALA A 49 6.07 4.92 11.91
N GLN A 50 7.15 4.77 11.15
CA GLN A 50 8.43 5.43 11.42
C GLN A 50 8.43 6.89 10.98
N LEU A 51 7.71 7.22 9.89
CA LEU A 51 7.55 8.61 9.44
C LEU A 51 6.62 9.44 10.35
N LEU A 52 5.62 8.78 10.94
CA LEU A 52 4.66 9.39 11.86
C LEU A 52 5.09 9.25 13.32
N SER A 53 6.20 8.56 13.57
CA SER A 53 6.84 8.50 14.89
C SER A 53 7.53 9.83 15.14
N SER A 54 7.10 10.53 16.17
CA SER A 54 7.85 11.66 16.72
C SER A 54 8.72 11.12 17.86
N ASP A 55 10.03 11.40 17.82
CA ASP A 55 10.94 11.09 18.93
C ASP A 55 10.80 12.08 20.10
N ASP A 56 10.08 13.19 19.90
CA ASP A 56 9.81 14.23 20.88
C ASP A 56 8.56 13.94 21.74
N ASP A 57 8.50 14.51 22.95
CA ASP A 57 7.33 14.50 23.83
C ASP A 57 6.14 15.23 23.16
N VAL A 58 5.33 14.47 22.41
CA VAL A 58 4.14 14.94 21.68
C VAL A 58 2.99 15.43 22.57
N ASP A 59 3.13 15.33 23.89
CA ASP A 59 2.10 15.71 24.85
C ASP A 59 1.84 17.24 24.90
N ASN A 60 2.73 18.08 24.35
CA ASN A 60 2.60 19.54 24.32
C ASN A 60 2.75 20.16 22.92
N VAL A 61 2.27 19.48 21.87
CA VAL A 61 2.24 20.09 20.52
C VAL A 61 1.06 21.08 20.43
N GLU A 62 1.36 22.38 20.51
CA GLU A 62 0.39 23.42 20.23
C GLU A 62 0.21 23.58 18.71
N PHE A 63 -0.99 23.25 18.22
CA PHE A 63 -1.35 23.49 16.82
C PHE A 63 -1.94 24.90 16.68
N GLU A 64 -1.29 25.75 15.89
CA GLU A 64 -1.89 27.01 15.49
C GLU A 64 -3.13 26.76 14.62
N LYS A 65 -4.25 27.34 15.03
CA LYS A 65 -5.49 27.26 14.26
C LYS A 65 -5.32 28.04 12.95
N MET A 66 -5.21 27.34 11.84
CA MET A 66 -5.30 27.95 10.53
C MET A 66 -6.72 28.46 10.31
N ILE A 67 -6.92 29.78 10.41
CA ILE A 67 -8.19 30.43 10.09
C ILE A 67 -8.21 30.64 8.58
N THR A 68 -8.81 29.70 7.85
CA THR A 68 -9.12 29.89 6.44
C THR A 68 -10.48 30.59 6.30
N PRO A 69 -10.60 31.62 5.45
CA PRO A 69 -11.91 32.18 5.14
C PRO A 69 -12.75 31.10 4.45
N SER A 70 -13.97 30.90 4.95
CA SER A 70 -14.92 30.00 4.29
C SER A 70 -15.20 30.54 2.90
N LYS A 71 -14.75 29.83 1.87
CA LYS A 71 -15.08 30.17 0.48
C LYS A 71 -16.47 29.59 0.20
N GLU A 72 -17.41 30.45 -0.19
CA GLU A 72 -18.71 29.96 -0.69
C GLU A 72 -18.46 29.04 -1.88
N VAL A 73 -19.03 27.84 -1.79
CA VAL A 73 -18.99 26.86 -2.88
C VAL A 73 -20.06 27.27 -3.87
N ASP A 74 -19.64 27.64 -5.07
CA ASP A 74 -20.57 27.86 -6.18
C ASP A 74 -21.20 26.52 -6.58
N LEU A 75 -22.52 26.42 -6.41
CA LEU A 75 -23.33 25.24 -6.74
C LEU A 75 -24.20 25.48 -7.99
N SER A 76 -23.90 26.53 -8.77
CA SER A 76 -24.61 26.84 -10.02
C SER A 76 -24.22 25.95 -11.20
#